data_AF-A0A845L9G9-F1
#
_entry.id   AF-A0A845L9G9-F1
#
_cell.length_a   1.000
_cell.length_b   1.000
_cell.length_c   1.000
_cell.angle_alpha   90.00
_cell.angle_beta   90.00
_cell.angle_gamma   90.00
#
_symmetry.space_group_name_H-M   'P 1'
#
loop_
_entity.id
_entity.type
_entity.pdbx_description
1 polymer ?
#
loop_
_entity_poly.entity_id
_entity_poly.type
_entity_poly.pdbx_seq_one_letter_code
_entity_poly.pdbx_strand_id
1 'polypeptide(L)'
;MRKKWEIEGIDPDKPLAKMARLIIRDRLRQVLAQHVRYVTTRDPEALHQLRIGLRRLRYPLETIYDCFPKGTRKRFYALVDDVQEQTGQARDLDVLTEHLDALTAHHPEALLAGIRHDLRRSRVNRYQDVDRRLNTFPDEPALIDFCRLLDLTEELCACREAVRGSLETADSETTVSADEPRECDVKGGAPASGD
;
A
#
# COMPACT_ATOMS: atom_id res chain seq x y z
N MET A 1 -0.89 -19.37 -21.33
CA MET A 1 -0.87 -18.28 -20.32
C MET A 1 0.28 -17.34 -20.66
N ARG A 2 0.00 -16.06 -20.91
CA ARG A 2 1.07 -15.04 -21.06
C ARG A 2 1.80 -14.87 -19.75
N LYS A 3 3.12 -14.65 -19.81
CA LYS A 3 3.90 -14.39 -18.61
C LYS A 3 3.58 -12.96 -18.13
N LYS A 4 3.36 -12.78 -16.83
CA LYS A 4 3.01 -11.49 -16.17
C LYS A 4 4.04 -10.35 -16.39
N TRP A 5 5.13 -10.61 -17.10
CA TRP A 5 6.19 -9.67 -17.41
C TRP A 5 6.25 -9.27 -18.89
N GLU A 6 5.49 -9.93 -19.77
CA GLU A 6 5.46 -9.63 -21.19
C GLU A 6 4.67 -8.35 -21.44
N ILE A 7 5.23 -7.43 -22.25
CA ILE A 7 4.59 -6.17 -22.61
C ILE A 7 4.18 -6.29 -24.08
N GLU A 8 2.92 -6.03 -24.37
CA GLU A 8 2.37 -6.14 -25.72
C GLU A 8 2.75 -4.95 -26.59
N GLY A 9 3.09 -5.20 -27.86
CA GLY A 9 3.42 -4.14 -28.82
C GLY A 9 4.87 -3.66 -28.76
N ILE A 10 5.77 -4.42 -28.10
CA ILE A 10 7.21 -4.21 -28.22
C ILE A 10 7.65 -4.64 -29.62
N ASP A 11 8.26 -3.70 -30.33
CA ASP A 11 8.75 -3.86 -31.69
C ASP A 11 10.18 -3.30 -31.74
N PRO A 12 11.20 -4.16 -31.99
CA PRO A 12 12.61 -3.75 -31.99
C PRO A 12 12.95 -2.76 -33.11
N ASP A 13 12.13 -2.68 -34.16
CA ASP A 13 12.36 -1.77 -35.29
C ASP A 13 11.82 -0.36 -35.03
N LYS A 14 11.14 -0.13 -33.89
CA LYS A 14 10.63 1.19 -33.50
C LYS A 14 11.66 1.98 -32.69
N PRO A 15 11.58 3.33 -32.73
CA PRO A 15 12.45 4.18 -31.91
C PRO A 15 12.38 3.83 -30.43
N LEU A 16 13.55 3.75 -29.77
CA LEU A 16 13.67 3.42 -28.35
C LEU A 16 12.74 4.28 -27.48
N ALA A 17 12.63 5.58 -27.75
CA ALA A 17 11.76 6.49 -27.00
C ALA A 17 10.27 6.08 -27.05
N LYS A 18 9.81 5.50 -28.17
CA LYS A 18 8.43 5.01 -28.30
C LYS A 18 8.23 3.74 -27.46
N MET A 19 9.17 2.81 -27.52
CA MET A 19 9.14 1.58 -26.71
C MET A 19 9.27 1.88 -25.22
N ALA A 20 10.12 2.83 -24.86
CA ALA A 20 10.28 3.32 -23.49
C ALA A 20 8.97 3.85 -22.91
N ARG A 21 8.26 4.71 -23.64
CA ARG A 21 6.94 5.20 -23.22
C ARG A 21 5.95 4.07 -23.03
N LEU A 22 5.88 3.12 -23.96
CA LEU A 22 4.98 1.98 -23.88
C LEU A 22 5.26 1.10 -22.65
N ILE A 23 6.54 0.79 -22.39
CA ILE A 23 6.97 0.01 -21.22
C ILE A 23 6.58 0.71 -19.92
N ILE A 24 6.97 1.96 -19.78
CA ILE A 24 6.74 2.72 -18.56
C ILE A 24 5.23 2.94 -18.33
N ARG A 25 4.47 3.22 -19.40
CA ARG A 25 3.02 3.36 -19.33
C ARG A 25 2.36 2.08 -18.82
N ASP A 26 2.71 0.92 -19.37
CA ASP A 26 2.18 -0.38 -18.91
C ASP A 26 2.50 -0.60 -17.42
N ARG A 27 3.76 -0.40 -17.01
CA ARG A 27 4.17 -0.61 -15.61
C ARG A 27 3.51 0.36 -14.66
N LEU A 28 3.39 1.63 -15.02
CA LEU A 28 2.71 2.63 -14.21
C LEU A 28 1.22 2.32 -14.10
N ARG A 29 0.55 1.92 -15.18
CA ARG A 29 -0.86 1.49 -15.14
C ARG A 29 -1.08 0.34 -14.15
N GLN A 30 -0.17 -0.64 -14.12
CA GLN A 30 -0.22 -1.74 -13.16
C GLN A 30 -0.04 -1.26 -11.71
N VAL A 31 0.90 -0.33 -11.47
CA VAL A 31 1.11 0.28 -10.15
C VAL A 31 -0.15 1.01 -9.68
N LEU A 32 -0.74 1.86 -10.53
CA LEU A 32 -1.97 2.60 -10.23
C LEU A 32 -3.13 1.65 -9.94
N ALA A 33 -3.28 0.56 -10.70
CA ALA A 33 -4.32 -0.43 -10.44
C ALA A 33 -4.14 -1.17 -9.10
N GLN A 34 -2.91 -1.53 -8.72
CA GLN A 34 -2.66 -2.14 -7.41
C GLN A 34 -2.79 -1.15 -6.26
N HIS A 35 -2.47 0.13 -6.49
CA HIS A 35 -2.72 1.21 -5.54
C HIS A 35 -4.21 1.34 -5.24
N VAL A 36 -5.06 1.44 -6.27
CA VAL A 36 -6.52 1.46 -6.12
C VAL A 36 -6.99 0.25 -5.31
N ARG A 37 -6.57 -0.95 -5.70
CA ARG A 37 -6.95 -2.18 -5.00
C ARG A 37 -6.54 -2.13 -3.52
N TYR A 38 -5.30 -1.74 -3.21
CA TYR A 38 -4.83 -1.66 -1.84
C TYR A 38 -5.61 -0.64 -1.02
N VAL A 39 -5.81 0.57 -1.54
CA VAL A 39 -6.51 1.64 -0.81
C VAL A 39 -7.95 1.24 -0.50
N THR A 40 -8.65 0.58 -1.44
CA THR A 40 -10.03 0.13 -1.26
C THR A 40 -10.17 -1.09 -0.35
N THR A 41 -9.19 -2.00 -0.32
CA THR A 41 -9.35 -3.31 0.38
C THR A 41 -8.48 -3.46 1.62
N ARG A 42 -7.41 -2.67 1.74
CA ARG A 42 -6.30 -2.85 2.70
C ARG A 42 -5.72 -4.27 2.71
N ASP A 43 -5.86 -4.99 1.60
CA ASP A 43 -5.37 -6.35 1.41
C ASP A 43 -3.82 -6.37 1.36
N PRO A 44 -3.14 -7.09 2.28
CA PRO A 44 -1.69 -7.23 2.25
C PRO A 44 -1.15 -7.77 0.92
N GLU A 45 -1.90 -8.62 0.21
CA GLU A 45 -1.49 -9.12 -1.10
C GLU A 45 -1.52 -8.00 -2.16
N ALA A 46 -2.48 -7.08 -2.09
CA ALA A 46 -2.49 -5.90 -2.96
C ALA A 46 -1.26 -5.02 -2.71
N LEU A 47 -0.85 -4.83 -1.44
CA LEU A 47 0.37 -4.11 -1.09
C LEU A 47 1.62 -4.82 -1.63
N HIS A 48 1.66 -6.15 -1.53
CA HIS A 48 2.74 -6.96 -2.06
C HIS A 48 2.87 -6.80 -3.59
N GLN A 49 1.75 -6.87 -4.32
CA GLN A 49 1.72 -6.68 -5.76
C GLN A 49 2.08 -5.25 -6.17
N LEU A 50 1.64 -4.25 -5.40
CA LEU A 50 2.04 -2.85 -5.60
C LEU A 50 3.56 -2.69 -5.51
N ARG A 51 4.19 -3.28 -4.48
CA ARG A 51 5.65 -3.24 -4.32
C ARG A 51 6.40 -3.92 -5.47
N ILE A 52 5.90 -5.07 -5.96
CA ILE A 52 6.44 -5.71 -7.16
C ILE A 52 6.32 -4.78 -8.36
N GLY A 53 5.18 -4.11 -8.53
CA GLY A 53 4.95 -3.13 -9.59
C GLY A 53 5.93 -1.96 -9.52
N LEU A 54 6.11 -1.36 -8.35
CA LEU A 54 7.03 -0.24 -8.12
C LEU A 54 8.48 -0.61 -8.47
N ARG A 55 8.96 -1.77 -8.01
CA ARG A 55 10.29 -2.28 -8.36
C ARG A 55 10.43 -2.48 -9.87
N ARG A 56 9.41 -3.04 -10.54
CA ARG A 56 9.40 -3.25 -12.00
C ARG A 56 9.29 -1.95 -12.79
N LEU A 57 8.73 -0.90 -12.22
CA LEU A 57 8.69 0.44 -12.79
C LEU A 57 10.03 1.16 -12.64
N ARG A 58 10.70 0.97 -11.50
CA ARG A 58 11.99 1.59 -11.20
C ARG A 58 13.10 1.17 -12.15
N TYR A 59 13.29 -0.12 -12.40
CA TYR A 59 14.44 -0.58 -13.22
C TYR A 59 14.46 -0.02 -14.65
N PRO A 60 13.32 0.02 -15.38
CA PRO A 60 13.30 0.69 -16.67
C PRO A 60 13.61 2.20 -16.54
N LEU A 61 13.12 2.91 -15.52
CA LEU A 61 13.44 4.34 -15.33
C LEU A 61 14.95 4.61 -15.19
N GLU A 62 15.72 3.64 -14.69
CA GLU A 62 17.19 3.71 -14.60
C GLU A 62 17.86 3.44 -15.95
N THR A 63 17.25 2.60 -16.79
CA THR A 63 17.85 2.13 -18.06
C THR A 63 17.53 3.03 -19.24
N ILE A 64 16.27 3.44 -19.42
CA ILE A 64 15.78 4.26 -20.55
C ILE A 64 15.70 5.74 -20.18
N TYR A 65 16.69 6.18 -19.41
CA TYR A 65 16.70 7.46 -18.73
C TYR A 65 16.73 8.67 -19.70
N ASP A 66 17.31 8.50 -20.89
CA ASP A 66 17.39 9.55 -21.92
C ASP A 66 16.12 9.68 -22.78
N CYS A 67 15.11 8.83 -22.59
CA CYS A 67 13.85 8.88 -23.33
C CYS A 67 12.83 9.88 -22.77
N PHE A 68 13.13 10.49 -21.61
CA PHE A 68 12.24 11.38 -20.86
C PHE A 68 12.96 12.65 -20.43
N PRO A 69 12.24 13.79 -20.27
CA PRO A 69 12.83 15.01 -19.74
C PRO A 69 13.50 14.76 -18.38
N LYS A 70 14.80 15.07 -18.29
CA LYS A 70 15.65 14.74 -17.12
C LYS A 70 15.06 15.19 -15.79
N GLY A 71 14.51 16.41 -15.75
CA GLY A 71 13.89 16.98 -14.54
C GLY A 71 12.66 16.19 -14.08
N THR A 72 11.71 15.96 -15.00
CA THR A 72 10.48 15.20 -14.74
C THR A 72 10.80 13.77 -14.31
N ARG A 73 11.69 13.09 -15.04
CA ARG A 73 12.12 11.72 -14.73
C ARG A 73 12.78 11.63 -13.36
N LYS A 74 13.69 12.54 -13.01
CA LYS A 74 14.40 12.51 -11.72
C LYS A 74 13.43 12.66 -10.54
N ARG A 75 12.46 13.59 -10.64
CA ARG A 75 11.43 13.77 -9.61
C ARG A 75 10.53 12.55 -9.49
N PHE A 76 10.10 12.00 -10.63
CA PHE A 76 9.27 10.80 -10.65
C PHE A 76 9.97 9.57 -10.09
N TYR A 77 11.26 9.38 -10.43
CA TYR A 77 12.06 8.31 -9.87
C TYR A 77 12.19 8.42 -8.35
N ALA A 78 12.50 9.61 -7.83
CA ALA A 78 12.60 9.83 -6.39
C ALA A 78 11.28 9.55 -5.66
N LEU A 79 10.16 9.90 -6.27
CA LEU A 79 8.83 9.56 -5.76
C LEU A 79 8.61 8.03 -5.70
N VAL A 80 8.93 7.31 -6.79
CA VAL A 80 8.79 5.85 -6.85
C VAL A 80 9.72 5.17 -5.82
N ASP A 81 10.93 5.67 -5.66
CA ASP A 81 11.91 5.20 -4.66
C ASP A 81 11.36 5.32 -3.24
N ASP A 82 10.90 6.52 -2.87
CA ASP A 82 10.31 6.81 -1.57
C ASP A 82 9.13 5.88 -1.25
N VAL A 83 8.17 5.73 -2.17
CA VAL A 83 7.03 4.82 -1.94
C VAL A 83 7.49 3.36 -1.84
N GLN A 84 8.48 2.95 -2.63
CA GLN A 84 9.03 1.60 -2.55
C GLN A 84 9.75 1.35 -1.21
N GLU A 85 10.46 2.34 -0.67
CA GLU A 85 11.12 2.25 0.64
C GLU A 85 10.10 2.14 1.78
N GLN A 86 9.08 3.01 1.80
CA GLN A 86 8.03 2.97 2.83
C GLN A 86 7.30 1.62 2.85
N THR A 87 6.93 1.11 1.67
CA THR A 87 6.27 -0.21 1.57
C THR A 87 7.22 -1.38 1.85
N GLY A 88 8.54 -1.19 1.66
CA GLY A 88 9.58 -2.15 2.02
C GLY A 88 9.68 -2.36 3.53
N GLN A 89 9.70 -1.27 4.31
CA GLN A 89 9.80 -1.33 5.77
C GLN A 89 8.64 -2.10 6.41
N ALA A 90 7.41 -1.95 5.90
CA ALA A 90 6.27 -2.74 6.38
C ALA A 90 6.46 -4.25 6.11
N ARG A 91 6.97 -4.61 4.91
CA ARG A 91 7.24 -6.01 4.56
C ARG A 91 8.34 -6.62 5.42
N ASP A 92 9.37 -5.86 5.78
CA ASP A 92 10.45 -6.35 6.65
C ASP A 92 9.90 -6.77 8.02
N LEU A 93 8.92 -6.04 8.56
CA LEU A 93 8.24 -6.42 9.80
C LEU A 93 7.32 -7.65 9.62
N ASP A 94 6.66 -7.80 8.48
CA ASP A 94 5.89 -9.02 8.19
C ASP A 94 6.81 -10.24 8.13
N VAL A 95 7.95 -10.14 7.43
CA VAL A 95 8.95 -11.22 7.33
C VAL A 95 9.52 -11.54 8.72
N LEU A 96 9.82 -10.52 9.53
CA LEU A 96 10.28 -10.73 10.90
C LEU A 96 9.21 -11.43 11.76
N THR A 97 7.93 -11.15 11.52
CA THR A 97 6.81 -11.82 12.21
C THR A 97 6.75 -13.30 11.81
N GLU A 98 6.85 -13.60 10.51
CA GLU A 98 6.91 -14.98 10.00
C GLU A 98 8.08 -15.76 10.63
N HIS A 99 9.26 -15.14 10.76
CA HIS A 99 10.41 -15.76 11.42
C HIS A 99 10.21 -15.97 12.92
N LEU A 100 9.60 -15.01 13.62
CA LEU A 100 9.30 -15.13 15.05
C LEU A 100 8.31 -16.26 15.33
N ASP A 101 7.30 -16.41 14.47
CA ASP A 101 6.32 -17.49 14.57
C ASP A 101 6.99 -18.86 14.38
N ALA A 102 7.93 -18.98 13.42
CA ALA A 102 8.71 -20.20 13.23
C ALA A 102 9.58 -20.56 14.46
N LEU A 103 10.14 -19.56 15.16
CA LEU A 103 10.93 -19.78 16.37
C LEU A 103 10.09 -20.27 17.57
N THR A 104 8.79 -19.98 17.57
CA THR A 104 7.87 -20.38 18.65
C THR A 104 7.74 -21.91 18.74
N ALA A 105 8.04 -22.64 17.66
CA ALA A 105 8.10 -24.11 17.67
C ALA A 105 9.28 -24.67 18.49
N HIS A 106 10.32 -23.87 18.75
CA HIS A 106 11.57 -24.31 19.38
C HIS A 106 11.88 -23.61 20.71
N HIS A 107 11.07 -22.62 21.10
CA HIS A 107 11.31 -21.81 22.29
C HIS A 107 10.01 -21.55 23.07
N PRO A 108 10.07 -21.47 24.41
CA PRO A 108 8.93 -21.07 25.23
C PRO A 108 8.37 -19.70 24.81
N GLU A 109 7.05 -19.63 24.62
CA GLU A 109 6.33 -18.40 24.27
C GLU A 109 6.64 -17.23 25.21
N ALA A 110 6.81 -17.50 26.50
CA ALA A 110 7.14 -16.49 27.50
C ALA A 110 8.43 -15.70 27.20
N LEU A 111 9.40 -16.31 26.51
CA LEU A 111 10.64 -15.64 26.10
C LEU A 111 10.45 -14.73 24.88
N LEU A 112 9.44 -15.01 24.04
CA LEU A 112 9.19 -14.31 22.78
C LEU A 112 8.08 -13.26 22.90
N ALA A 113 7.26 -13.32 23.95
CA ALA A 113 6.08 -12.47 24.12
C ALA A 113 6.38 -10.97 24.06
N GLY A 114 7.48 -10.52 24.69
CA GLY A 114 7.92 -9.11 24.64
C GLY A 114 8.27 -8.65 23.22
N ILE A 115 9.07 -9.46 22.51
CA ILE A 115 9.46 -9.18 21.11
C ILE A 115 8.22 -9.15 20.21
N ARG A 116 7.28 -10.09 20.40
CA ARG A 116 6.04 -10.15 19.63
C ARG A 116 5.17 -8.91 19.85
N HIS A 117 5.09 -8.43 21.08
CA HIS A 117 4.35 -7.21 21.41
C HIS A 117 4.94 -5.98 20.71
N ASP A 118 6.26 -5.80 20.80
CA ASP A 118 6.95 -4.67 20.16
C ASP A 118 6.87 -4.74 18.63
N LEU A 119 6.95 -5.94 18.06
CA LEU A 119 6.82 -6.18 16.63
C LEU A 119 5.42 -5.86 16.13
N ARG A 120 4.37 -6.32 16.84
CA ARG A 120 2.98 -5.97 16.52
C ARG A 120 2.75 -4.47 16.54
N ARG A 121 3.25 -3.77 17.57
CA ARG A 121 3.14 -2.31 17.67
C ARG A 121 3.86 -1.62 16.50
N SER A 122 5.09 -2.03 16.21
CA SER A 122 5.89 -1.47 15.12
C SER A 122 5.20 -1.66 13.77
N ARG A 123 4.60 -2.84 13.57
CA ARG A 123 3.85 -3.18 12.36
C ARG A 123 2.64 -2.27 12.18
N VAL A 124 1.82 -2.08 13.21
CA VAL A 124 0.67 -1.15 13.14
C VAL A 124 1.12 0.25 12.76
N ASN A 125 2.14 0.78 13.43
CA ASN A 125 2.65 2.12 13.14
C ASN A 125 3.17 2.25 11.70
N ARG A 126 3.90 1.24 11.20
CA ARG A 126 4.39 1.25 9.81
C ARG A 126 3.27 1.16 8.78
N TYR A 127 2.25 0.35 9.01
CA TYR A 127 1.10 0.30 8.11
C TYR A 127 0.34 1.64 8.07
N GLN A 128 0.22 2.34 9.20
CA GLN A 128 -0.35 3.69 9.22
C GLN A 128 0.49 4.69 8.41
N ASP A 129 1.82 4.61 8.47
CA ASP A 129 2.71 5.45 7.68
C ASP A 129 2.60 5.13 6.18
N VAL A 130 2.53 3.85 5.81
CA VAL A 130 2.26 3.39 4.44
C VAL A 130 0.92 3.92 3.94
N ASP A 131 -0.14 3.80 4.74
CA ASP A 131 -1.48 4.27 4.36
C ASP A 131 -1.49 5.78 4.14
N ARG A 132 -0.88 6.56 5.06
CA ARG A 132 -0.74 8.00 4.90
C ARG A 132 -0.01 8.34 3.61
N ARG A 133 1.08 7.63 3.31
CA ARG A 133 1.90 7.86 2.12
C ARG A 133 1.17 7.51 0.82
N LEU A 134 0.47 6.38 0.80
CA LEU A 134 -0.28 5.93 -0.37
C LEU A 134 -1.53 6.79 -0.60
N ASN A 135 -2.13 7.35 0.45
CA ASN A 135 -3.24 8.29 0.29
C ASN A 135 -2.82 9.61 -0.37
N THR A 136 -1.60 10.10 -0.11
CA THR A 136 -1.09 11.33 -0.75
C THR A 136 -0.45 11.09 -2.11
N PHE A 137 -0.12 9.83 -2.45
CA PHE A 137 0.59 9.47 -3.68
C PHE A 137 -0.06 9.99 -4.97
N PRO A 138 -1.40 9.90 -5.19
CA PRO A 138 -2.06 10.41 -6.41
C PRO A 138 -1.97 11.94 -6.59
N ASP A 139 -1.65 12.68 -5.54
CA ASP A 139 -1.59 14.15 -5.55
C ASP A 139 -0.16 14.70 -5.67
N GLU A 140 0.82 13.81 -5.73
CA GLU A 140 2.22 14.18 -5.91
C GLU A 140 2.45 14.82 -7.30
N PRO A 141 3.00 16.05 -7.37
CA PRO A 141 3.22 16.74 -8.65
C PRO A 141 4.03 15.90 -9.65
N ALA A 142 5.01 15.15 -9.15
CA ALA A 142 5.85 14.29 -9.98
C ALA A 142 5.06 13.15 -10.64
N LEU A 143 4.05 12.59 -9.96
CA LEU A 143 3.17 11.57 -10.56
C LEU A 143 2.21 12.22 -11.56
N ILE A 144 1.62 13.37 -11.20
CA ILE A 144 0.68 14.10 -12.07
C ILE A 144 1.33 14.43 -13.42
N ASP A 145 2.52 15.03 -13.39
CA ASP A 145 3.25 15.41 -14.60
C ASP A 145 3.59 14.19 -15.46
N PHE A 146 3.95 13.08 -14.82
CA PHE A 146 4.34 11.87 -15.50
C PHE A 146 3.14 11.11 -16.09
N CYS A 147 2.00 11.08 -15.40
CA CYS A 147 0.73 10.56 -15.94
C CYS A 147 0.25 11.38 -17.13
N ARG A 148 0.37 12.71 -17.10
CA ARG A 148 0.06 13.56 -18.27
C ARG A 148 0.96 13.24 -19.46
N LEU A 149 2.25 13.00 -19.22
CA LEU A 149 3.22 12.68 -20.27
C LEU A 149 2.98 11.30 -20.92
N LEU A 150 2.24 10.40 -20.25
CA LEU A 150 1.98 9.03 -20.68
C LEU A 150 0.51 8.76 -21.03
N ASP A 151 -0.33 9.79 -21.05
CA ASP A 151 -1.78 9.67 -21.28
C ASP A 151 -2.46 8.73 -20.27
N LEU A 152 -2.12 8.87 -18.98
CA LEU A 152 -2.65 8.08 -17.85
C LEU A 152 -3.50 8.92 -16.87
N THR A 153 -4.15 9.98 -17.37
CA THR A 153 -4.92 10.90 -16.52
C THR A 153 -6.19 10.28 -15.96
N GLU A 154 -6.81 9.34 -16.70
CA GLU A 154 -8.01 8.62 -16.25
C GLU A 154 -7.69 7.68 -15.09
N GLU A 155 -6.60 6.92 -15.19
CA GLU A 155 -6.14 6.02 -14.14
C GLU A 155 -5.73 6.79 -12.88
N LEU A 156 -5.13 7.96 -13.05
CA LEU A 156 -4.83 8.86 -11.94
C LEU A 156 -6.11 9.37 -11.26
N CYS A 157 -7.15 9.70 -12.03
CA CYS A 157 -8.45 10.10 -11.50
C CYS A 157 -9.07 8.98 -10.66
N ALA A 158 -9.07 7.74 -11.18
CA ALA A 158 -9.56 6.58 -10.46
C ALA A 158 -8.80 6.34 -9.14
N CYS A 159 -7.48 6.58 -9.11
CA CYS A 159 -6.70 6.51 -7.86
C CYS A 159 -7.17 7.52 -6.82
N ARG A 160 -7.41 8.77 -7.24
CA ARG A 160 -7.89 9.84 -6.35
C ARG A 160 -9.29 9.54 -5.81
N GLU A 161 -10.17 9.04 -6.67
CA GLU A 161 -11.52 8.64 -6.28
C GLU A 161 -11.49 7.48 -5.28
N ALA A 162 -10.65 6.48 -5.51
CA ALA A 162 -10.48 5.36 -4.58
C ALA A 162 -9.97 5.82 -3.20
N VAL A 163 -9.01 6.76 -3.15
CA VAL A 163 -8.54 7.36 -1.89
C VAL A 163 -9.67 8.11 -1.20
N ARG A 164 -10.40 8.97 -1.92
CA ARG A 164 -11.52 9.72 -1.35
C ARG A 164 -12.57 8.79 -0.74
N GLY A 165 -13.00 7.77 -1.49
CA GLY A 165 -13.99 6.79 -1.01
C GLY A 165 -13.49 5.97 0.20
N SER A 166 -12.20 5.62 0.24
CA SER A 166 -11.61 4.93 1.40
C SER A 166 -11.56 5.80 2.65
N LEU A 167 -11.40 7.12 2.52
CA LEU A 167 -11.38 8.04 3.66
C LEU A 167 -12.80 8.31 4.19
N GLU A 168 -13.77 8.51 3.30
CA GLU A 168 -15.18 8.73 3.68
C GLU A 168 -15.79 7.52 4.43
N THR A 169 -15.43 6.30 4.01
CA THR A 169 -15.86 5.06 4.68
C THR A 169 -15.25 4.92 6.08
N ALA A 170 -13.99 5.28 6.27
CA ALA A 170 -13.33 5.26 7.58
C ALA A 170 -13.93 6.27 8.59
N ASP A 171 -14.32 7.46 8.11
CA ASP A 171 -14.98 8.47 8.95
C ASP A 171 -16.40 8.03 9.36
N SER A 172 -17.08 7.27 8.50
CA SER A 172 -18.44 6.74 8.76
C SER A 172 -18.43 5.57 9.73
N GLU A 173 -17.43 4.69 9.70
CA GLU A 173 -17.29 3.58 10.66
C GLU A 173 -16.94 4.07 12.06
N THR A 174 -16.21 5.19 12.16
CA THR A 174 -15.83 5.80 13.44
C THR A 174 -17.03 6.42 14.17
N THR A 175 -18.09 6.82 13.44
CA THR A 175 -19.29 7.45 14.03
C THR A 175 -20.36 6.46 14.50
N VAL A 176 -20.30 5.18 14.10
CA VAL A 176 -21.29 4.15 14.49
C VAL A 176 -20.92 3.41 15.79
N SER A 177 -19.67 3.51 16.27
CA SER A 177 -19.20 2.89 17.52
C SER A 177 -19.33 3.82 18.75
N ALA A 178 -20.44 4.54 18.88
CA ALA A 178 -20.71 5.43 20.02
C ALA A 178 -22.10 5.24 20.65
N ASP A 179 -22.71 4.06 20.50
CA ASP A 179 -23.96 3.75 21.20
C ASP A 179 -23.95 2.29 21.71
N GLU A 180 -23.63 2.13 22.99
CA GLU A 180 -24.08 0.99 23.79
C GLU A 180 -24.67 1.53 25.11
N PRO A 181 -25.89 1.12 25.49
CA PRO A 181 -26.66 1.74 26.55
C PRO A 181 -26.21 1.27 27.93
N ARG A 182 -26.06 2.23 28.86
CA ARG A 182 -26.05 1.95 30.30
C ARG A 182 -27.48 1.95 30.81
N GLU A 183 -28.02 0.77 31.09
CA GLU A 183 -28.90 0.52 32.25
C GLU A 183 -29.23 -0.97 32.32
N CYS A 184 -28.64 -1.66 33.29
CA CYS A 184 -29.11 -2.98 33.71
C CYS A 184 -29.61 -2.83 35.14
N ASP A 185 -30.93 -2.77 35.25
CA ASP A 185 -31.72 -2.92 36.46
C ASP A 185 -31.23 -4.10 37.32
N VAL A 186 -30.81 -3.82 38.55
CA VAL A 186 -30.68 -4.85 39.59
C VAL A 186 -31.88 -4.72 40.54
N LYS A 187 -32.96 -5.41 40.20
CA LYS A 187 -33.97 -5.83 41.18
C LYS A 187 -33.39 -6.99 42.00
N GLY A 188 -32.95 -6.71 43.22
CA GLY A 188 -32.60 -7.71 44.23
C GLY A 188 -33.61 -7.72 45.36
N GLY A 189 -34.60 -8.63 45.28
CA GLY A 189 -35.46 -9.00 46.42
C GLY A 189 -34.72 -9.89 47.42
N ALA A 190 -35.16 -9.81 48.67
CA ALA A 190 -34.59 -10.40 49.90
C ALA A 190 -34.49 -11.95 49.91
N PRO A 191 -33.89 -12.57 50.96
CA PRO A 191 -34.67 -12.84 52.18
C PRO A 191 -33.93 -12.79 53.54
N ALA A 192 -34.77 -12.71 54.58
CA ALA A 192 -34.65 -12.95 56.02
C ALA A 192 -33.41 -13.65 56.65
N SER A 193 -32.97 -13.07 57.78
CA SER A 193 -32.44 -13.69 59.03
C SER A 193 -31.88 -12.52 59.88
N GLY A 194 -32.07 -12.33 61.19
CA GLY A 194 -32.45 -13.17 62.32
C GLY A 194 -31.60 -12.70 63.51
N ASP A 195 -32.25 -12.10 64.52
CA ASP A 195 -31.91 -11.88 65.95
C ASP A 195 -32.45 -10.53 66.47
#